data_AF-A0A0D0HFD3-F1
#
_entry.id   AF-A0A0D0HFD3-F1
#
_cell.length_a   1.000
_cell.length_b   1.000
_cell.length_c   1.000
_cell.angle_alpha   90.00
_cell.angle_beta   90.00
_cell.angle_gamma   90.00
#
_symmetry.space_group_name_H-M   'P 1'
#
loop_
_entity.id
_entity.type
_entity.pdbx_description
1 polymer ?
#
loop_
_entity_poly.entity_id
_entity_poly.type
_entity_poly.pdbx_seq_one_letter_code
_entity_poly.pdbx_strand_id
1 'polypeptide(L)'
;MRKIAPLALSLLLPVMLAACGGDDGGTQSASALKWNGGWGGSSSTSSTGSTSTTSTSTSTSSGTTSGSTTTTTATSGPGFPVSGPWMTYYGDASGLDLNRAATTYRVMDIDLDPGVGNFTAAQVATLKNNGQNKVLSYLNLGSCEHWRDYWNSAPSGFVSCGANTAAQRGAYQGYSDETWMNVGNADYQNLILNYVAPRLVAQGADGFYLDNMEIVEHGTSTSNGPCDASCSQGGLDLVRKLRQKYPKLLIVMQNATGDVTRLGTTGGVKYASLLDGVAHEEVYKPSYDQGAEQQLLNWKSMNLAPGGHPFWIATVDYVGSCTNTADASSAYTSARSHGFSPYVSDASAGQGTVCYWGL
;
A
#
# COMPACT_ATOMS: atom_id res chain seq x y z
N MET A 1 -25.42 -2.64 1.32
CA MET A 1 -25.53 -2.32 2.77
C MET A 1 -24.61 -3.26 3.52
N ARG A 2 -23.41 -2.80 3.91
CA ARG A 2 -22.46 -3.58 4.70
C ARG A 2 -23.00 -3.75 6.12
N LYS A 3 -23.09 -5.00 6.57
CA LYS A 3 -22.97 -5.38 7.98
C LYS A 3 -21.71 -6.23 8.03
N ILE A 4 -20.78 -5.97 8.95
CA ILE A 4 -19.92 -6.95 9.65
C ILE A 4 -18.93 -6.21 10.59
N ALA A 5 -18.45 -6.99 11.55
CA ALA A 5 -18.03 -6.74 12.92
C ALA A 5 -16.84 -5.79 13.16
N PRO A 6 -16.71 -5.23 14.38
CA PRO A 6 -15.50 -4.52 14.80
C PRO A 6 -14.28 -5.44 14.75
N LEU A 7 -13.13 -4.90 14.32
CA LEU A 7 -11.84 -5.58 14.40
C LEU A 7 -11.59 -6.04 15.84
N ALA A 8 -11.34 -7.33 16.00
CA ALA A 8 -10.71 -7.84 17.21
C ALA A 8 -9.22 -7.53 17.14
N LEU A 9 -8.78 -6.69 18.06
CA LEU A 9 -7.40 -6.33 18.38
C LEU A 9 -6.44 -7.53 18.23
N SER A 10 -5.65 -7.56 17.15
CA SER A 10 -4.49 -8.45 17.08
C SER A 10 -3.40 -7.87 17.98
N LEU A 11 -3.36 -8.33 19.24
CA LEU A 11 -2.18 -8.16 20.08
C LEU A 11 -1.00 -8.88 19.42
N LEU A 12 -0.14 -8.14 18.74
CA LEU A 12 1.25 -8.54 18.55
C LEU A 12 1.92 -8.48 19.93
N LEU A 13 2.05 -9.64 20.60
CA LEU A 13 2.86 -9.76 21.80
C LEU A 13 4.33 -9.47 21.44
N PRO A 14 5.02 -8.55 22.13
CA PRO A 14 6.47 -8.45 22.01
C PRO A 14 7.12 -9.67 22.67
N VAL A 15 7.95 -10.39 21.91
CA VAL A 15 8.86 -11.40 22.44
C VAL A 15 9.88 -10.70 23.33
N MET A 16 9.71 -10.77 24.65
CA MET A 16 10.76 -10.40 25.59
C MET A 16 11.86 -11.47 25.57
N LEU A 17 13.06 -11.10 25.09
CA LEU A 17 14.27 -11.81 25.45
C LEU A 17 14.56 -11.54 26.94
N ALA A 18 14.29 -12.53 27.79
CA ALA A 18 14.80 -12.55 29.15
C ALA A 18 16.27 -13.02 29.12
N ALA A 19 17.19 -12.09 29.38
CA ALA A 19 18.55 -12.40 29.77
C ALA A 19 18.59 -12.56 31.30
N CYS A 20 18.84 -13.77 31.78
CA CYS A 20 19.34 -14.02 33.13
C CYS A 20 20.49 -15.02 33.03
N GLY A 21 21.68 -14.57 33.42
CA GLY A 21 22.81 -15.43 33.72
C GLY A 21 22.64 -16.14 35.06
N GLY A 22 23.38 -17.23 35.23
CA GLY A 22 23.49 -17.97 36.48
C GLY A 22 24.09 -19.36 36.26
N ASP A 23 25.34 -19.51 36.66
CA ASP A 23 26.17 -20.73 36.67
C ASP A 23 25.56 -21.92 37.43
N ASP A 24 25.91 -23.15 37.01
CA ASP A 24 26.65 -24.18 37.78
C ASP A 24 26.31 -25.63 37.37
N GLY A 25 27.36 -26.47 37.26
CA GLY A 25 27.29 -27.91 37.58
C GLY A 25 27.36 -28.92 36.43
N GLY A 26 28.48 -29.67 36.34
CA GLY A 26 28.76 -30.74 35.36
C GLY A 26 27.83 -31.97 35.43
N THR A 27 27.86 -32.90 34.49
CA THR A 27 28.95 -33.85 34.23
C THR A 27 28.64 -34.71 32.99
N GLN A 28 29.69 -35.01 32.22
CA GLN A 28 29.95 -36.17 31.35
C GLN A 28 28.79 -37.04 30.81
N SER A 29 28.73 -37.19 29.48
CA SER A 29 29.04 -38.48 28.84
C SER A 29 29.26 -38.35 27.33
N ALA A 30 30.34 -38.97 26.89
CA ALA A 30 30.78 -39.07 25.51
C ALA A 30 29.94 -40.04 24.69
N SER A 31 29.88 -39.80 23.38
CA SER A 31 29.82 -40.85 22.34
C SER A 31 30.30 -40.24 21.02
N ALA A 32 31.54 -40.56 20.67
CA ALA A 32 32.09 -40.34 19.34
C ALA A 32 31.65 -41.46 18.41
N LEU A 33 31.42 -41.17 17.13
CA LEU A 33 31.69 -42.12 16.06
C LEU A 33 32.35 -41.44 14.85
N LYS A 34 33.51 -42.00 14.51
CA LYS A 34 34.44 -41.75 13.41
C LYS A 34 33.80 -42.12 12.06
N TRP A 35 33.96 -41.35 10.98
CA TRP A 35 35.04 -41.33 9.97
C TRP A 35 35.30 -42.64 9.21
N ASN A 36 35.10 -42.61 7.89
CA ASN A 36 35.98 -43.04 6.78
C ASN A 36 35.27 -42.70 5.46
N GLY A 37 35.88 -42.30 4.33
CA GLY A 37 37.27 -42.22 3.88
C GLY A 37 37.31 -42.32 2.34
N GLY A 38 38.35 -41.77 1.68
CA GLY A 38 38.75 -42.03 0.27
C GLY A 38 38.24 -41.00 -0.76
N TRP A 39 38.97 -40.08 -1.41
CA TRP A 39 40.32 -39.97 -2.02
C TRP A 39 40.52 -40.60 -3.42
N GLY A 40 41.05 -39.77 -4.35
CA GLY A 40 41.59 -40.10 -5.68
C GLY A 40 40.77 -39.52 -6.84
N GLY A 41 41.26 -38.74 -7.81
CA GLY A 41 42.61 -38.29 -8.20
C GLY A 41 42.72 -38.29 -9.74
N SER A 42 43.09 -37.14 -10.34
CA SER A 42 43.75 -36.93 -11.67
C SER A 42 43.04 -37.50 -12.94
N SER A 43 43.22 -37.06 -14.19
CA SER A 43 44.15 -36.16 -14.88
C SER A 43 43.61 -35.85 -16.29
N SER A 44 44.11 -34.76 -16.86
CA SER A 44 44.14 -34.28 -18.25
C SER A 44 44.07 -35.26 -19.42
N THR A 45 43.44 -34.81 -20.52
CA THR A 45 43.97 -34.98 -21.88
C THR A 45 43.60 -33.80 -22.79
N SER A 46 44.60 -33.34 -23.51
CA SER A 46 44.61 -32.30 -24.55
C SER A 46 44.26 -32.86 -25.93
N SER A 47 43.68 -32.04 -26.82
CA SER A 47 44.06 -32.06 -28.24
C SER A 47 43.75 -30.74 -28.96
N THR A 48 44.80 -30.31 -29.66
CA THR A 48 45.04 -29.18 -30.57
C THR A 48 44.15 -29.09 -31.82
N GLY A 49 44.05 -27.88 -32.38
CA GLY A 49 43.65 -27.66 -33.77
C GLY A 49 43.55 -26.17 -34.15
N SER A 50 44.67 -25.54 -34.47
CA SER A 50 44.73 -24.20 -35.08
C SER A 50 44.59 -24.29 -36.60
N THR A 51 43.82 -23.39 -37.22
CA THR A 51 44.14 -22.91 -38.57
C THR A 51 43.66 -21.47 -38.74
N SER A 52 44.63 -20.59 -39.01
CA SER A 52 44.46 -19.20 -39.37
C SER A 52 44.31 -19.05 -40.89
N THR A 53 43.36 -18.23 -41.33
CA THR A 53 43.38 -17.62 -42.66
C THR A 53 43.01 -16.15 -42.55
N THR A 54 43.90 -15.32 -43.06
CA THR A 54 43.78 -13.87 -43.18
C THR A 54 43.10 -13.52 -44.49
N SER A 55 42.11 -12.63 -44.47
CA SER A 55 41.68 -11.88 -45.66
C SER A 55 41.14 -10.51 -45.27
N THR A 56 41.67 -9.51 -45.95
CA THR A 56 41.56 -8.06 -45.71
C THR A 56 40.28 -7.46 -46.31
N SER A 57 39.81 -6.37 -45.66
CA SER A 57 38.95 -5.28 -46.15
C SER A 57 37.54 -5.62 -46.64
N THR A 58 36.52 -5.02 -46.03
CA THR A 58 35.83 -3.81 -46.57
C THR A 58 34.97 -3.20 -45.45
N SER A 59 35.11 -1.90 -45.26
CA SER A 59 34.33 -1.08 -44.33
C SER A 59 32.91 -0.87 -44.83
N THR A 60 31.91 -1.27 -44.05
CA THR A 60 30.53 -0.82 -44.23
C THR A 60 29.96 -0.45 -42.86
N SER A 61 29.65 0.83 -42.71
CA SER A 61 29.00 1.40 -41.52
C SER A 61 27.57 0.88 -41.39
N SER A 62 27.33 0.01 -40.41
CA SER A 62 25.98 -0.28 -39.92
C SER A 62 25.82 0.39 -38.56
N GLY A 63 25.05 1.48 -38.54
CA GLY A 63 24.68 2.18 -37.31
C GLY A 63 23.93 1.23 -36.39
N THR A 64 24.55 0.89 -35.27
CA THR A 64 23.89 0.23 -34.16
C THR A 64 23.07 1.28 -33.43
N THR A 65 21.77 1.31 -33.69
CA THR A 65 20.79 2.00 -32.84
C THR A 65 20.81 1.31 -31.48
N SER A 66 21.67 1.79 -30.59
CA SER A 66 21.64 1.40 -29.18
C SER A 66 20.31 1.90 -28.62
N GLY A 67 19.36 0.98 -28.47
CA GLY A 67 18.13 1.22 -27.74
C GLY A 67 18.49 1.62 -26.32
N SER A 68 18.54 2.93 -26.08
CA SER A 68 18.58 3.51 -24.76
C SER A 68 17.28 3.11 -24.08
N THR A 69 17.33 2.06 -23.26
CA THR A 69 16.29 1.79 -22.26
C THR A 69 16.33 2.98 -21.30
N THR A 70 15.55 4.01 -21.61
CA THR A 70 15.32 5.14 -20.71
C THR A 70 14.79 4.52 -19.43
N THR A 71 15.66 4.43 -18.43
CA THR A 71 15.25 4.12 -17.08
C THR A 71 14.45 5.33 -16.65
N THR A 72 13.14 5.30 -16.85
CA THR A 72 12.23 6.36 -16.40
C THR A 72 12.32 6.35 -14.88
N THR A 73 13.25 7.12 -14.34
CA THR A 73 13.39 7.34 -12.90
C THR A 73 12.01 7.74 -12.41
N ALA A 74 11.39 6.92 -11.57
CA ALA A 74 10.08 7.22 -11.04
C ALA A 74 10.17 8.61 -10.39
N THR A 75 9.46 9.58 -10.95
CA THR A 75 9.43 10.95 -10.46
C THR A 75 8.68 10.97 -9.14
N SER A 76 9.15 11.80 -8.20
CA SER A 76 8.38 12.12 -7.00
C SER A 76 6.98 12.58 -7.38
N GLY A 77 5.99 12.23 -6.57
CA GLY A 77 4.60 12.67 -6.78
C GLY A 77 4.42 14.19 -6.66
N PRO A 78 3.21 14.71 -6.97
CA PRO A 78 2.91 16.14 -6.95
C PRO A 78 2.80 16.75 -5.55
N GLY A 79 2.70 15.94 -4.49
CA GLY A 79 2.47 16.41 -3.12
C GLY A 79 1.13 17.10 -2.91
N PHE A 80 0.86 17.51 -1.67
CA PHE A 80 -0.37 18.19 -1.28
C PHE A 80 -0.15 19.71 -1.14
N PRO A 81 -0.64 20.55 -2.06
CA PRO A 81 -0.60 22.00 -1.88
C PRO A 81 -1.42 22.47 -0.68
N VAL A 82 -2.49 21.74 -0.36
CA VAL A 82 -3.34 21.95 0.80
C VAL A 82 -3.60 20.59 1.46
N SER A 83 -3.20 20.44 2.71
CA SER A 83 -3.18 19.16 3.46
C SER A 83 -4.43 18.89 4.29
N GLY A 84 -5.38 19.84 4.37
CA GLY A 84 -6.63 19.65 5.10
C GLY A 84 -7.52 20.89 5.13
N PRO A 85 -8.72 20.82 5.72
CA PRO A 85 -9.31 19.64 6.37
C PRO A 85 -9.54 18.47 5.41
N TRP A 86 -9.50 17.24 5.91
CA TRP A 86 -9.74 16.04 5.09
C TRP A 86 -10.85 15.16 5.66
N MET A 87 -11.38 14.26 4.83
CA MET A 87 -12.36 13.24 5.23
C MET A 87 -12.20 11.95 4.42
N THR A 88 -12.69 10.86 5.00
CA THR A 88 -13.05 9.61 4.31
C THR A 88 -14.59 9.46 4.31
N TYR A 89 -15.14 8.93 3.21
CA TYR A 89 -16.57 8.62 3.09
C TYR A 89 -16.81 7.50 2.06
N TYR A 90 -17.37 6.37 2.50
CA TYR A 90 -17.61 5.21 1.64
C TYR A 90 -19.10 4.89 1.44
N GLY A 91 -19.97 5.85 1.73
CA GLY A 91 -21.36 5.84 1.30
C GLY A 91 -21.53 6.30 -0.15
N ASP A 92 -22.78 6.49 -0.57
CA ASP A 92 -23.13 7.02 -1.90
C ASP A 92 -23.48 8.51 -1.87
N ALA A 93 -23.54 9.14 -3.04
CA ALA A 93 -23.82 10.56 -3.17
C ALA A 93 -25.18 11.01 -2.62
N SER A 94 -26.15 10.10 -2.41
CA SER A 94 -27.45 10.44 -1.82
C SER A 94 -27.36 10.66 -0.30
N GLY A 95 -26.37 10.04 0.34
CA GLY A 95 -26.08 10.20 1.76
C GLY A 95 -25.15 11.38 2.09
N LEU A 96 -24.68 12.13 1.09
CA LEU A 96 -23.71 13.21 1.26
C LEU A 96 -24.22 14.54 0.71
N ASP A 97 -24.25 15.57 1.55
CA ASP A 97 -24.38 16.95 1.08
C ASP A 97 -23.09 17.37 0.36
N LEU A 98 -23.08 17.22 -0.97
CA LEU A 98 -21.91 17.48 -1.81
C LEU A 98 -21.41 18.93 -1.70
N ASN A 99 -22.30 19.91 -1.57
CA ASN A 99 -21.91 21.31 -1.48
C ASN A 99 -21.26 21.62 -0.13
N ARG A 100 -21.82 21.06 0.95
CA ARG A 100 -21.21 21.17 2.27
C ARG A 100 -19.85 20.48 2.32
N ALA A 101 -19.73 19.27 1.79
CA ALA A 101 -18.46 18.55 1.72
C ALA A 101 -17.41 19.35 0.91
N ALA A 102 -17.78 19.82 -0.29
CA ALA A 102 -16.93 20.60 -1.19
C ALA A 102 -16.47 21.95 -0.62
N THR A 103 -17.21 22.53 0.31
CA THR A 103 -16.85 23.79 0.99
C THR A 103 -16.11 23.56 2.32
N THR A 104 -16.23 22.38 2.92
CA THR A 104 -15.61 22.05 4.22
C THR A 104 -14.22 21.43 4.05
N TYR A 105 -14.08 20.45 3.14
CA TYR A 105 -12.87 19.63 3.03
C TYR A 105 -12.04 20.01 1.81
N ARG A 106 -10.72 19.83 1.90
CA ARG A 106 -9.72 20.06 0.84
C ARG A 106 -9.21 18.76 0.26
N VAL A 107 -9.23 17.68 1.04
CA VAL A 107 -8.89 16.33 0.62
C VAL A 107 -10.03 15.41 1.00
N MET A 108 -10.50 14.59 0.07
CA MET A 108 -11.60 13.65 0.28
C MET A 108 -11.20 12.31 -0.30
N ASP A 109 -11.23 11.27 0.52
CA ASP A 109 -11.12 9.88 0.05
C ASP A 109 -12.52 9.26 0.01
N ILE A 110 -12.92 8.79 -1.18
CA ILE A 110 -14.24 8.21 -1.45
C ILE A 110 -14.12 7.02 -2.40
N ASP A 111 -15.16 6.19 -2.47
CA ASP A 111 -15.19 5.07 -3.42
C ASP A 111 -15.69 5.53 -4.80
N LEU A 112 -14.78 5.61 -5.78
CA LEU A 112 -15.07 6.03 -7.16
C LEU A 112 -15.22 4.86 -8.14
N ASP A 113 -15.34 3.62 -7.67
CA ASP A 113 -15.50 2.51 -8.58
C ASP A 113 -16.84 2.60 -9.36
N PRO A 114 -16.80 2.71 -10.70
CA PRO A 114 -18.02 2.80 -11.51
C PRO A 114 -18.91 1.55 -11.40
N GLY A 115 -18.36 0.39 -11.04
CA GLY A 115 -19.15 -0.83 -10.84
C GLY A 115 -20.09 -0.75 -9.63
N VAL A 116 -19.75 0.11 -8.67
CA VAL A 116 -20.56 0.37 -7.46
C VAL A 116 -21.54 1.50 -7.71
N GLY A 117 -21.11 2.53 -8.44
CA GLY A 117 -21.96 3.65 -8.84
C GLY A 117 -22.30 4.62 -7.71
N ASN A 118 -21.48 4.68 -6.65
CA ASN A 118 -21.67 5.60 -5.53
C ASN A 118 -21.64 7.07 -5.94
N PHE A 119 -20.80 7.41 -6.93
CA PHE A 119 -20.61 8.77 -7.44
C PHE A 119 -20.53 8.78 -8.97
N THR A 120 -21.12 9.80 -9.58
CA THR A 120 -20.93 10.16 -10.99
C THR A 120 -19.77 11.16 -11.14
N ALA A 121 -19.12 11.17 -12.30
CA ALA A 121 -18.08 12.15 -12.62
C ALA A 121 -18.52 13.63 -12.41
N ALA A 122 -19.80 13.94 -12.63
CA ALA A 122 -20.34 15.28 -12.36
C ALA A 122 -20.38 15.62 -10.87
N GLN A 123 -20.76 14.66 -10.02
CA GLN A 123 -20.73 14.83 -8.57
C GLN A 123 -19.30 14.93 -8.05
N VAL A 124 -18.37 14.14 -8.61
CA VAL A 124 -16.94 14.28 -8.33
C VAL A 124 -16.43 15.68 -8.72
N ALA A 125 -16.84 16.22 -9.88
CA ALA A 125 -16.50 17.58 -10.29
C ALA A 125 -17.01 18.64 -9.30
N THR A 126 -18.23 18.48 -8.75
CA THR A 126 -18.75 19.32 -7.67
C THR A 126 -17.85 19.26 -6.44
N LEU A 127 -17.49 18.05 -5.98
CA LEU A 127 -16.61 17.87 -4.84
C LEU A 127 -15.23 18.49 -5.06
N LYS A 128 -14.69 18.45 -6.29
CA LYS A 128 -13.41 19.08 -6.63
C LYS A 128 -13.43 20.60 -6.56
N ASN A 129 -14.61 21.22 -6.58
CA ASN A 129 -14.82 22.66 -6.40
C ASN A 129 -13.86 23.52 -7.24
N ASN A 130 -13.93 23.36 -8.56
CA ASN A 130 -13.05 24.04 -9.52
C ASN A 130 -11.55 23.79 -9.29
N GLY A 131 -11.19 22.61 -8.77
CA GLY A 131 -9.81 22.19 -8.53
C GLY A 131 -9.22 22.64 -7.19
N GLN A 132 -10.02 23.29 -6.34
CA GLN A 132 -9.61 23.66 -4.97
C GLN A 132 -9.44 22.44 -4.06
N ASN A 133 -10.14 21.34 -4.37
CA ASN A 133 -10.13 20.12 -3.58
C ASN A 133 -9.50 18.98 -4.37
N LYS A 134 -8.95 18.01 -3.64
CA LYS A 134 -8.49 16.73 -4.15
C LYS A 134 -9.46 15.64 -3.75
N VAL A 135 -9.92 14.89 -4.73
CA VAL A 135 -10.76 13.71 -4.51
C VAL A 135 -9.93 12.48 -4.86
N LEU A 136 -9.55 11.70 -3.85
CA LEU A 136 -8.87 10.43 -3.98
C LEU A 136 -9.91 9.32 -4.11
N SER A 137 -9.57 8.29 -4.88
CA SER A 137 -10.36 7.05 -4.86
C SER A 137 -9.72 6.06 -3.91
N TYR A 138 -10.56 5.47 -3.06
CA TYR A 138 -10.25 4.20 -2.40
C TYR A 138 -9.81 3.18 -3.45
N LEU A 139 -8.70 2.49 -3.18
CA LEU A 139 -8.18 1.40 -3.98
C LEU A 139 -7.52 0.36 -3.06
N ASN A 140 -8.23 -0.72 -2.81
CA ASN A 140 -7.68 -1.88 -2.11
C ASN A 140 -6.64 -2.59 -2.98
N LEU A 141 -5.39 -2.66 -2.51
CA LEU A 141 -4.32 -3.38 -3.20
C LEU A 141 -4.04 -4.74 -2.59
N GLY A 142 -4.20 -4.89 -1.28
CA GLY A 142 -3.82 -6.12 -0.58
C GLY A 142 -4.85 -7.23 -0.65
N SER A 143 -6.13 -6.89 -0.78
CA SER A 143 -7.22 -7.86 -0.87
C SER A 143 -8.11 -7.57 -2.07
N CYS A 144 -9.02 -8.50 -2.37
CA CYS A 144 -10.17 -8.23 -3.22
C CYS A 144 -11.47 -8.44 -2.45
N GLU A 145 -12.35 -7.46 -2.60
CA GLU A 145 -13.70 -7.44 -2.08
C GLU A 145 -14.66 -8.19 -3.02
N HIS A 146 -15.37 -9.20 -2.52
CA HIS A 146 -16.18 -10.13 -3.33
C HIS A 146 -17.35 -9.47 -4.05
N TRP A 147 -17.79 -8.32 -3.54
CA TRP A 147 -18.91 -7.55 -4.07
C TRP A 147 -18.51 -6.59 -5.20
N ARG A 148 -17.20 -6.42 -5.46
CA ARG A 148 -16.70 -5.65 -6.60
C ARG A 148 -16.97 -6.40 -7.89
N ASP A 149 -17.25 -5.67 -8.97
CA ASP A 149 -17.50 -6.28 -10.28
C ASP A 149 -16.33 -7.16 -10.75
N TYR A 150 -15.10 -6.68 -10.51
CA TYR A 150 -13.84 -7.31 -10.86
C TYR A 150 -13.47 -8.53 -10.01
N TRP A 151 -14.28 -8.88 -9.00
CA TRP A 151 -14.18 -10.18 -8.34
C TRP A 151 -14.69 -11.30 -9.24
N ASN A 152 -15.92 -11.15 -9.78
CA ASN A 152 -16.57 -12.19 -10.57
C ASN A 152 -16.28 -12.08 -12.06
N SER A 153 -16.09 -10.87 -12.59
CA SER A 153 -16.01 -10.62 -14.03
C SER A 153 -14.90 -9.63 -14.36
N ALA A 154 -14.09 -9.96 -15.36
CA ALA A 154 -13.13 -9.02 -15.94
C ALA A 154 -13.21 -9.09 -17.48
N PRO A 155 -12.94 -8.00 -18.20
CA PRO A 155 -12.89 -8.03 -19.66
C PRO A 155 -11.84 -9.00 -20.18
N SER A 156 -11.98 -9.40 -21.45
CA SER A 156 -10.97 -10.21 -22.13
C SER A 156 -9.58 -9.58 -22.01
N GLY A 157 -8.58 -10.41 -21.67
CA GLY A 157 -7.21 -9.96 -21.40
C GLY A 157 -6.90 -9.71 -19.91
N PHE A 158 -7.88 -9.87 -19.02
CA PHE A 158 -7.71 -9.78 -17.58
C PHE A 158 -8.22 -11.05 -16.88
N VAL A 159 -7.66 -11.34 -15.71
CA VAL A 159 -8.15 -12.40 -14.81
C VAL A 159 -8.83 -11.72 -13.62
N SER A 160 -10.12 -12.00 -13.39
CA SER A 160 -10.84 -11.48 -12.22
C SER A 160 -10.26 -12.03 -10.91
N CYS A 161 -10.45 -11.33 -9.79
CA CYS A 161 -9.86 -11.77 -8.51
C CYS A 161 -10.35 -13.17 -8.10
N GLY A 162 -11.64 -13.45 -8.28
CA GLY A 162 -12.25 -14.73 -7.94
C GLY A 162 -11.72 -15.87 -8.82
N ALA A 163 -11.41 -15.60 -10.08
CA ALA A 163 -10.82 -16.59 -10.99
C ALA A 163 -9.31 -16.78 -10.78
N ASN A 164 -8.59 -15.77 -10.27
CA ASN A 164 -7.15 -15.81 -10.05
C ASN A 164 -6.79 -16.55 -8.74
N THR A 165 -7.10 -17.84 -8.67
CA THR A 165 -6.82 -18.68 -7.49
C THR A 165 -5.34 -18.76 -7.13
N ALA A 166 -4.43 -18.60 -8.11
CA ALA A 166 -2.99 -18.55 -7.89
C ALA A 166 -2.55 -17.29 -7.11
N ALA A 167 -3.30 -16.20 -7.23
CA ALA A 167 -3.05 -14.97 -6.46
C ALA A 167 -3.70 -15.00 -5.08
N GLN A 168 -4.72 -15.80 -4.81
CA GLN A 168 -5.41 -15.78 -3.51
C GLN A 168 -4.48 -16.23 -2.36
N ARG A 169 -4.57 -15.55 -1.22
CA ARG A 169 -3.79 -15.78 0.01
C ARG A 169 -4.67 -16.06 1.22
N GLY A 170 -5.91 -16.47 0.98
CA GLY A 170 -6.87 -16.85 2.02
C GLY A 170 -7.82 -15.71 2.40
N ALA A 171 -8.83 -16.05 3.19
CA ALA A 171 -9.83 -15.10 3.66
C ALA A 171 -9.22 -14.04 4.57
N TYR A 172 -9.72 -12.82 4.50
CA TYR A 172 -9.36 -11.76 5.43
C TYR A 172 -10.16 -11.92 6.73
N GLN A 173 -9.46 -12.24 7.82
CA GLN A 173 -10.02 -12.22 9.18
C GLN A 173 -10.52 -10.81 9.55
N GLY A 174 -11.80 -10.70 9.89
CA GLY A 174 -12.48 -9.42 10.18
C GLY A 174 -13.37 -8.96 9.03
N TYR A 175 -13.05 -9.34 7.78
CA TYR A 175 -13.76 -8.94 6.58
C TYR A 175 -14.10 -10.19 5.74
N SER A 176 -15.23 -10.84 6.05
CA SER A 176 -15.59 -12.13 5.42
C SER A 176 -15.84 -12.04 3.92
N ASP A 177 -16.14 -10.85 3.41
CA ASP A 177 -16.34 -10.58 1.98
C ASP A 177 -15.02 -10.20 1.28
N GLU A 178 -13.87 -10.48 1.90
CA GLU A 178 -12.56 -10.16 1.34
C GLU A 178 -11.61 -11.36 1.34
N THR A 179 -10.81 -11.42 0.28
CA THR A 179 -9.74 -12.41 0.12
C THR A 179 -8.42 -11.67 -0.07
N TRP A 180 -7.43 -11.98 0.75
CA TRP A 180 -6.06 -11.50 0.56
C TRP A 180 -5.51 -11.94 -0.79
N MET A 181 -4.76 -11.06 -1.45
CA MET A 181 -4.21 -11.28 -2.77
C MET A 181 -2.69 -11.15 -2.77
N ASN A 182 -2.01 -12.00 -3.54
CA ASN A 182 -0.60 -11.84 -3.82
C ASN A 182 -0.40 -10.65 -4.74
N VAL A 183 -0.05 -9.53 -4.14
CA VAL A 183 0.27 -8.27 -4.82
C VAL A 183 1.46 -8.38 -5.78
N GLY A 184 2.25 -9.46 -5.73
CA GLY A 184 3.29 -9.79 -6.72
C GLY A 184 2.83 -10.63 -7.91
N ASN A 185 1.60 -11.14 -7.92
CA ASN A 185 1.09 -11.92 -9.05
C ASN A 185 0.87 -11.03 -10.29
N ALA A 186 1.42 -11.44 -11.44
CA ALA A 186 1.42 -10.62 -12.65
C ALA A 186 0.01 -10.34 -13.19
N ASP A 187 -0.90 -11.33 -13.18
CA ASP A 187 -2.27 -11.14 -13.65
C ASP A 187 -3.06 -10.22 -12.72
N TYR A 188 -2.84 -10.34 -11.40
CA TYR A 188 -3.43 -9.45 -10.42
C TYR A 188 -2.94 -8.00 -10.60
N GLN A 189 -1.63 -7.79 -10.75
CA GLN A 189 -1.09 -6.47 -11.06
C GLN A 189 -1.63 -5.92 -12.38
N ASN A 190 -1.79 -6.76 -13.40
CA ASN A 190 -2.39 -6.35 -14.68
C ASN A 190 -3.85 -5.90 -14.51
N LEU A 191 -4.66 -6.66 -13.76
CA LEU A 191 -6.04 -6.28 -13.41
C LEU A 191 -6.08 -4.91 -12.72
N ILE A 192 -5.28 -4.72 -11.67
CA ILE A 192 -5.27 -3.47 -10.92
C ILE A 192 -4.78 -2.30 -11.79
N LEU A 193 -3.61 -2.42 -12.41
CA LEU A 193 -2.97 -1.33 -13.15
C LEU A 193 -3.73 -0.96 -14.43
N ASN A 194 -4.25 -1.94 -15.16
CA ASN A 194 -4.74 -1.76 -16.52
C ASN A 194 -6.26 -1.87 -16.66
N TYR A 195 -6.96 -2.30 -15.60
CA TYR A 195 -8.42 -2.31 -15.60
C TYR A 195 -9.04 -1.52 -14.44
N VAL A 196 -8.61 -1.73 -13.18
CA VAL A 196 -9.23 -1.05 -12.02
C VAL A 196 -8.82 0.42 -11.94
N ALA A 197 -7.52 0.72 -11.79
CA ALA A 197 -7.04 2.09 -11.64
C ALA A 197 -7.46 3.06 -12.77
N PRO A 198 -7.43 2.69 -14.07
CA PRO A 198 -7.91 3.57 -15.13
C PRO A 198 -9.38 3.96 -15.01
N ARG A 199 -10.23 3.08 -14.48
CA ARG A 199 -11.67 3.35 -14.29
C ARG A 199 -11.91 4.39 -13.19
N LEU A 200 -11.13 4.32 -12.11
CA LEU A 200 -11.17 5.33 -11.04
C LEU A 200 -10.73 6.71 -11.56
N VAL A 201 -9.65 6.73 -12.37
CA VAL A 201 -9.18 7.97 -13.00
C VAL A 201 -10.21 8.53 -13.98
N ALA A 202 -10.88 7.66 -14.75
CA ALA A 202 -11.95 8.08 -15.66
C ALA A 202 -13.16 8.69 -14.93
N GLN A 203 -13.41 8.29 -13.67
CA GLN A 203 -14.43 8.90 -12.80
C GLN A 203 -13.99 10.25 -12.19
N GLY A 204 -12.74 10.67 -12.42
CA GLY A 204 -12.25 12.00 -12.03
C GLY A 204 -11.33 12.04 -10.82
N ALA A 205 -10.87 10.88 -10.35
CA ALA A 205 -9.92 10.77 -9.23
C ALA A 205 -8.66 11.64 -9.45
N ASP A 206 -8.31 12.44 -8.45
CA ASP A 206 -7.03 13.16 -8.37
C ASP A 206 -5.90 12.29 -7.79
N GLY A 207 -6.23 11.08 -7.33
CA GLY A 207 -5.27 10.15 -6.75
C GLY A 207 -5.89 8.87 -6.22
N PHE A 208 -5.03 8.03 -5.65
CA PHE A 208 -5.38 6.76 -5.04
C PHE A 208 -5.08 6.80 -3.56
N TYR A 209 -6.03 6.32 -2.76
CA TYR A 209 -5.87 6.03 -1.35
C TYR A 209 -5.79 4.50 -1.22
N LEU A 210 -4.58 4.01 -0.98
CA LEU A 210 -4.22 2.60 -1.07
C LEU A 210 -4.48 1.90 0.25
N ASP A 211 -5.31 0.88 0.20
CA ASP A 211 -5.71 0.09 1.37
C ASP A 211 -5.10 -1.32 1.34
N ASN A 212 -5.09 -1.95 2.51
CA ASN A 212 -4.61 -3.31 2.79
C ASN A 212 -3.15 -3.56 2.42
N MET A 213 -2.32 -2.51 2.44
CA MET A 213 -0.89 -2.64 2.13
C MET A 213 -0.11 -3.42 3.19
N GLU A 214 -0.67 -3.65 4.38
CA GLU A 214 -0.06 -4.44 5.46
C GLU A 214 0.29 -5.86 5.04
N ILE A 215 -0.34 -6.39 3.97
CA ILE A 215 0.05 -7.69 3.40
C ILE A 215 1.53 -7.73 3.05
N VAL A 216 2.15 -6.61 2.62
CA VAL A 216 3.58 -6.61 2.28
C VAL A 216 4.47 -6.75 3.51
N GLU A 217 3.93 -6.48 4.71
CA GLU A 217 4.61 -6.62 5.99
C GLU A 217 4.37 -7.99 6.63
N HIS A 218 3.48 -8.81 6.05
CA HIS A 218 3.24 -10.17 6.49
C HIS A 218 4.42 -11.10 6.16
N GLY A 219 4.57 -12.14 6.96
CA GLY A 219 5.49 -13.24 6.70
C GLY A 219 4.78 -14.48 6.15
N THR A 220 5.56 -15.48 5.76
CA THR A 220 5.03 -16.76 5.27
C THR A 220 4.26 -17.55 6.32
N SER A 221 4.45 -17.25 7.60
CA SER A 221 3.75 -17.87 8.73
C SER A 221 2.51 -17.10 9.19
N THR A 222 2.20 -15.95 8.59
CA THR A 222 1.01 -15.17 8.94
C THR A 222 -0.24 -15.95 8.55
N SER A 223 -1.15 -16.20 9.50
CA SER A 223 -2.39 -16.94 9.26
C SER A 223 -3.45 -16.12 8.53
N ASN A 224 -3.42 -14.79 8.68
CA ASN A 224 -4.30 -13.84 8.03
C ASN A 224 -3.63 -13.22 6.79
N GLY A 225 -3.49 -14.00 5.72
CA GLY A 225 -2.87 -13.54 4.46
C GLY A 225 -1.34 -13.64 4.43
N PRO A 226 -0.75 -14.84 4.34
CA PRO A 226 0.69 -14.99 4.23
C PRO A 226 1.24 -14.32 2.97
N CYS A 227 2.39 -13.66 3.12
CA CYS A 227 3.11 -13.01 2.03
C CYS A 227 4.59 -13.39 2.15
N ASP A 228 5.16 -13.95 1.09
CA ASP A 228 6.59 -14.21 1.01
C ASP A 228 7.34 -12.95 0.51
N ALA A 229 8.68 -13.04 0.42
CA ALA A 229 9.49 -11.92 -0.06
C ALA A 229 9.13 -11.48 -1.49
N SER A 230 8.69 -12.40 -2.36
CA SER A 230 8.27 -12.07 -3.72
C SER A 230 6.94 -11.34 -3.75
N CYS A 231 6.01 -11.74 -2.89
CA CYS A 231 4.75 -11.05 -2.67
C CYS A 231 5.02 -9.64 -2.12
N SER A 232 5.81 -9.51 -1.06
CA SER A 232 6.13 -8.22 -0.43
C SER A 232 6.79 -7.25 -1.43
N GLN A 233 7.85 -7.69 -2.12
CA GLN A 233 8.51 -6.88 -3.14
C GLN A 233 7.57 -6.56 -4.31
N GLY A 234 6.71 -7.52 -4.68
CA GLY A 234 5.67 -7.35 -5.68
C GLY A 234 4.70 -6.21 -5.37
N GLY A 235 4.31 -6.06 -4.10
CA GLY A 235 3.48 -4.94 -3.64
C GLY A 235 4.19 -3.58 -3.79
N LEU A 236 5.46 -3.49 -3.39
CA LEU A 236 6.25 -2.28 -3.60
C LEU A 236 6.36 -1.93 -5.09
N ASP A 237 6.58 -2.96 -5.93
CA ASP A 237 6.63 -2.85 -7.38
C ASP A 237 5.31 -2.40 -8.00
N LEU A 238 4.17 -2.84 -7.47
CA LEU A 238 2.84 -2.44 -7.93
C LEU A 238 2.62 -0.93 -7.73
N VAL A 239 2.98 -0.40 -6.56
CA VAL A 239 2.89 1.06 -6.29
C VAL A 239 3.86 1.85 -7.17
N ARG A 240 5.08 1.35 -7.40
CA ARG A 240 6.00 1.96 -8.38
C ARG A 240 5.39 2.02 -9.77
N LYS A 241 4.75 0.93 -10.23
CA LYS A 241 4.07 0.89 -11.53
C LYS A 241 2.89 1.86 -11.59
N LEU A 242 2.11 1.98 -10.51
CA LEU A 242 1.06 3.01 -10.39
C LEU A 242 1.64 4.42 -10.52
N ARG A 243 2.71 4.75 -9.78
CA ARG A 243 3.40 6.05 -9.87
C ARG A 243 3.91 6.33 -11.27
N GLN A 244 4.53 5.36 -11.93
CA GLN A 244 5.05 5.50 -13.29
C GLN A 244 3.93 5.74 -14.31
N LYS A 245 2.79 5.06 -14.16
CA LYS A 245 1.63 5.21 -15.05
C LYS A 245 0.87 6.52 -14.79
N TYR A 246 0.82 6.96 -13.54
CA TYR A 246 0.07 8.13 -13.08
C TYR A 246 0.97 9.14 -12.34
N PRO A 247 1.98 9.73 -13.01
CA PRO A 247 2.99 10.55 -12.34
C PRO A 247 2.43 11.83 -11.72
N LYS A 248 1.26 12.30 -12.18
CA LYS A 248 0.59 13.52 -11.72
C LYS A 248 -0.52 13.29 -10.71
N LEU A 249 -0.84 12.04 -10.39
CA LEU A 249 -1.88 11.72 -9.42
C LEU A 249 -1.30 11.59 -8.01
N LEU A 250 -2.10 11.86 -7.00
CA LEU A 250 -1.72 11.63 -5.61
C LEU A 250 -1.71 10.12 -5.31
N ILE A 251 -0.77 9.67 -4.48
CA ILE A 251 -0.77 8.31 -3.94
C ILE A 251 -0.57 8.39 -2.43
N VAL A 252 -1.58 7.96 -1.68
CA VAL A 252 -1.56 7.86 -0.23
C VAL A 252 -1.64 6.40 0.16
N MET A 253 -0.85 5.98 1.13
CA MET A 253 -0.94 4.63 1.71
C MET A 253 -1.59 4.69 3.08
N GLN A 254 -2.64 3.90 3.29
CA GLN A 254 -3.26 3.69 4.59
C GLN A 254 -2.56 2.56 5.34
N ASN A 255 -2.35 2.75 6.64
CA ASN A 255 -1.69 1.80 7.52
C ASN A 255 -0.31 1.38 6.94
N ALA A 256 0.13 0.14 7.20
CA ALA A 256 1.38 -0.42 6.68
C ALA A 256 2.58 0.52 6.85
N THR A 257 2.66 1.25 7.97
CA THR A 257 3.67 2.30 8.19
C THR A 257 4.97 1.77 8.81
N GLY A 258 5.17 0.45 8.80
CA GLY A 258 6.36 -0.22 9.31
C GLY A 258 7.59 -0.07 8.42
N ASP A 259 8.64 -0.80 8.77
CA ASP A 259 9.95 -0.66 8.12
C ASP A 259 9.97 -1.18 6.68
N VAL A 260 9.12 -2.16 6.34
CA VAL A 260 9.07 -2.73 4.98
C VAL A 260 8.72 -1.67 3.95
N THR A 261 7.72 -0.83 4.23
CA THR A 261 7.33 0.25 3.32
C THR A 261 8.21 1.48 3.54
N ARG A 262 8.49 1.86 4.79
CA ARG A 262 9.24 3.09 5.12
C ARG A 262 10.69 3.05 4.63
N LEU A 263 11.35 1.91 4.76
CA LEU A 263 12.75 1.71 4.39
C LEU A 263 12.93 0.89 3.11
N GLY A 264 11.85 0.30 2.60
CA GLY A 264 11.86 -0.53 1.39
C GLY A 264 12.33 0.20 0.14
N THR A 265 12.73 -0.60 -0.85
CA THR A 265 13.14 -0.11 -2.17
C THR A 265 12.47 -0.91 -3.27
N THR A 266 12.28 -0.28 -4.42
CA THR A 266 11.74 -0.93 -5.63
C THR A 266 12.31 -0.23 -6.85
N GLY A 267 12.72 -0.99 -7.87
CA GLY A 267 13.23 -0.42 -9.12
C GLY A 267 14.38 0.60 -8.93
N GLY A 268 15.21 0.42 -7.91
CA GLY A 268 16.34 1.30 -7.61
C GLY A 268 15.99 2.61 -6.88
N VAL A 269 14.74 2.81 -6.46
CA VAL A 269 14.31 3.98 -5.68
C VAL A 269 13.78 3.58 -4.31
N LYS A 270 13.81 4.52 -3.35
CA LYS A 270 13.16 4.35 -2.04
C LYS A 270 11.65 4.29 -2.24
N TYR A 271 10.97 3.29 -1.70
CA TYR A 271 9.53 3.14 -1.85
C TYR A 271 8.77 4.37 -1.37
N ALA A 272 9.14 4.89 -0.20
CA ALA A 272 8.55 6.09 0.38
C ALA A 272 8.59 7.33 -0.54
N SER A 273 9.56 7.42 -1.47
CA SER A 273 9.64 8.53 -2.44
C SER A 273 8.57 8.49 -3.53
N LEU A 274 7.83 7.39 -3.64
CA LEU A 274 6.74 7.19 -4.60
C LEU A 274 5.38 7.68 -4.06
N LEU A 275 5.29 7.95 -2.77
CA LEU A 275 4.07 8.37 -2.09
C LEU A 275 4.01 9.90 -1.95
N ASP A 276 2.80 10.43 -1.88
CA ASP A 276 2.52 11.82 -1.53
C ASP A 276 2.14 11.99 -0.06
N GLY A 277 1.71 10.89 0.57
CA GLY A 277 1.42 10.84 1.99
C GLY A 277 1.18 9.43 2.52
N VAL A 278 1.01 9.35 3.83
CA VAL A 278 0.51 8.19 4.55
C VAL A 278 -0.64 8.59 5.46
N ALA A 279 -1.56 7.66 5.69
CA ALA A 279 -2.62 7.78 6.67
C ALA A 279 -2.61 6.56 7.58
N HIS A 280 -3.06 6.70 8.82
CA HIS A 280 -3.18 5.57 9.75
C HIS A 280 -4.49 5.63 10.50
N GLU A 281 -5.13 4.48 10.65
CA GLU A 281 -6.36 4.34 11.42
C GLU A 281 -6.07 4.15 12.91
N GLU A 282 -7.01 4.52 13.77
CA GLU A 282 -7.02 4.15 15.19
C GLU A 282 -5.75 4.54 15.97
N VAL A 283 -5.15 5.68 15.62
CA VAL A 283 -3.95 6.18 16.31
C VAL A 283 -4.30 6.65 17.72
N TYR A 284 -5.42 7.34 17.87
CA TYR A 284 -5.86 7.97 19.12
C TYR A 284 -7.20 7.44 19.63
N LYS A 285 -8.10 7.03 18.73
CA LYS A 285 -9.43 6.49 19.07
C LYS A 285 -9.80 5.28 18.20
N PRO A 286 -10.45 4.25 18.78
CA PRO A 286 -11.12 4.23 20.09
C PRO A 286 -10.17 4.07 21.29
N SER A 287 -8.94 3.63 21.04
CA SER A 287 -7.84 3.53 22.00
C SER A 287 -6.59 4.16 21.42
N TYR A 288 -5.71 4.70 22.28
CA TYR A 288 -4.42 5.23 21.85
C TYR A 288 -3.46 4.09 21.49
N ASP A 289 -2.97 4.11 20.26
CA ASP A 289 -1.90 3.25 19.78
C ASP A 289 -0.59 4.03 19.68
N GLN A 290 0.24 3.88 20.72
CA GLN A 290 1.57 4.49 20.78
C GLN A 290 2.49 3.98 19.65
N GLY A 291 2.32 2.74 19.21
CA GLY A 291 3.10 2.15 18.13
C GLY A 291 2.80 2.83 16.79
N ALA A 292 1.51 2.99 16.47
CA ALA A 292 1.06 3.70 15.27
C ALA A 292 1.54 5.16 15.26
N GLU A 293 1.39 5.89 16.37
CA GLU A 293 1.91 7.25 16.49
C GLU A 293 3.44 7.31 16.26
N GLN A 294 4.18 6.39 16.88
CA GLN A 294 5.64 6.35 16.72
C GLN A 294 6.05 6.04 15.27
N GLN A 295 5.31 5.18 14.57
CA GLN A 295 5.54 4.93 13.15
C GLN A 295 5.30 6.19 12.32
N LEU A 296 4.20 6.92 12.57
CA LEU A 296 3.93 8.20 11.88
C LEU A 296 5.00 9.26 12.18
N LEU A 297 5.53 9.33 13.40
CA LEU A 297 6.66 10.19 13.74
C LEU A 297 7.94 9.78 12.99
N ASN A 298 8.18 8.48 12.81
CA ASN A 298 9.29 7.98 12.01
C ASN A 298 9.13 8.38 10.53
N TRP A 299 7.93 8.30 9.97
CA TRP A 299 7.64 8.81 8.62
C TRP A 299 7.85 10.32 8.53
N LYS A 300 7.39 11.10 9.52
CA LYS A 300 7.62 12.54 9.60
C LYS A 300 9.10 12.89 9.58
N SER A 301 9.93 12.12 10.30
CA SER A 301 11.38 12.34 10.38
C SER A 301 12.11 12.14 9.05
N MET A 302 11.48 11.51 8.05
CA MET A 302 12.07 11.33 6.72
C MET A 302 12.14 12.64 5.92
N ASN A 303 11.40 13.68 6.34
CA ASN A 303 11.36 15.00 5.69
C ASN A 303 11.16 14.93 4.17
N LEU A 304 10.28 14.03 3.71
CA LEU A 304 9.93 13.92 2.31
C LEU A 304 9.19 15.17 1.85
N ALA A 305 9.43 15.58 0.60
CA ALA A 305 8.85 16.79 0.04
C ALA A 305 8.34 16.57 -1.41
N PRO A 306 7.36 15.66 -1.64
CA PRO A 306 6.79 15.43 -2.97
C PRO A 306 6.24 16.75 -3.53
N GLY A 307 6.57 17.07 -4.79
CA GLY A 307 6.22 18.33 -5.43
C GLY A 307 6.71 19.61 -4.73
N GLY A 308 7.66 19.49 -3.78
CA GLY A 308 8.09 20.61 -2.94
C GLY A 308 7.16 20.91 -1.76
N HIS A 309 6.16 20.07 -1.50
CA HIS A 309 5.24 20.19 -0.38
C HIS A 309 5.61 19.23 0.74
N PRO A 310 5.41 19.59 2.03
CA PRO A 310 5.61 18.65 3.13
C PRO A 310 4.83 17.35 2.92
N PHE A 311 5.47 16.21 3.21
CA PHE A 311 4.81 14.91 3.14
C PHE A 311 3.53 14.89 3.97
N TRP A 312 2.44 14.44 3.36
CA TRP A 312 1.16 14.44 4.03
C TRP A 312 1.07 13.26 5.00
N ILE A 313 0.82 13.53 6.27
CA ILE A 313 0.64 12.52 7.30
C ILE A 313 -0.71 12.75 7.93
N ALA A 314 -1.58 11.75 7.85
CA ALA A 314 -2.96 11.85 8.30
C ALA A 314 -3.33 10.77 9.32
N THR A 315 -4.31 11.06 10.16
CA THR A 315 -4.91 10.07 11.07
C THR A 315 -6.41 10.02 10.83
N VAL A 316 -6.99 8.82 10.85
CA VAL A 316 -8.43 8.63 10.91
C VAL A 316 -8.80 7.85 12.16
N ASP A 317 -9.59 8.46 13.01
CA ASP A 317 -9.90 7.97 14.35
C ASP A 317 -11.40 7.73 14.48
N TYR A 318 -11.81 6.71 15.26
CA TYR A 318 -13.22 6.29 15.34
C TYR A 318 -13.79 6.50 16.74
N VAL A 319 -14.89 7.26 16.83
CA VAL A 319 -15.48 7.68 18.13
C VAL A 319 -16.88 7.15 18.40
N GLY A 320 -17.38 6.25 17.55
CA GLY A 320 -18.65 5.54 17.71
C GLY A 320 -19.89 6.33 17.29
N SER A 321 -19.87 7.66 17.32
CA SER A 321 -21.00 8.52 16.94
C SER A 321 -20.58 9.97 16.70
N CYS A 322 -21.23 10.67 15.77
CA CYS A 322 -21.04 12.12 15.57
C CYS A 322 -21.49 13.00 16.75
N THR A 323 -22.02 12.42 17.83
CA THR A 323 -22.32 13.13 19.08
C THR A 323 -21.15 13.10 20.07
N ASN A 324 -20.14 12.25 19.85
CA ASN A 324 -19.00 12.09 20.75
C ASN A 324 -17.92 13.16 20.50
N THR A 325 -18.28 14.42 20.76
CA THR A 325 -17.45 15.60 20.48
C THR A 325 -16.21 15.68 21.36
N ALA A 326 -16.26 15.14 22.57
CA ALA A 326 -15.12 15.13 23.50
C ALA A 326 -13.98 14.24 22.97
N ASP A 327 -14.31 13.01 22.56
CA ASP A 327 -13.31 12.11 21.99
C ASP A 327 -12.79 12.63 20.65
N ALA A 328 -13.67 13.15 19.79
CA ALA A 328 -13.25 13.76 18.54
C ALA A 328 -12.28 14.92 18.77
N SER A 329 -12.61 15.86 19.66
CA SER A 329 -11.74 16.99 19.98
C SER A 329 -10.39 16.54 20.56
N SER A 330 -10.38 15.49 21.38
CA SER A 330 -9.13 14.93 21.91
C SER A 330 -8.25 14.32 20.81
N ALA A 331 -8.81 13.56 19.87
CA ALA A 331 -8.07 12.98 18.74
C ALA A 331 -7.52 14.08 17.81
N TYR A 332 -8.35 15.09 17.48
CA TYR A 332 -7.91 16.26 16.71
C TYR A 332 -6.75 16.99 17.40
N THR A 333 -6.81 17.18 18.72
CA THR A 333 -5.76 17.85 19.49
C THR A 333 -4.46 17.06 19.47
N SER A 334 -4.52 15.74 19.72
CA SER A 334 -3.33 14.88 19.72
C SER A 334 -2.65 14.86 18.35
N ALA A 335 -3.41 14.61 17.28
CA ALA A 335 -2.87 14.60 15.92
C ALA A 335 -2.25 15.94 15.52
N ARG A 336 -2.94 17.07 15.79
CA ARG A 336 -2.45 18.41 15.48
C ARG A 336 -1.19 18.77 16.28
N SER A 337 -1.02 18.24 17.49
CA SER A 337 0.19 18.48 18.29
C SER A 337 1.46 17.93 17.62
N HIS A 338 1.32 16.91 16.77
CA HIS A 338 2.38 16.35 15.94
C HIS A 338 2.37 16.88 14.50
N GLY A 339 1.50 17.85 14.17
CA GLY A 339 1.35 18.38 12.81
C GLY A 339 0.77 17.37 11.82
N PHE A 340 0.08 16.33 12.29
CA PHE A 340 -0.67 15.42 11.45
C PHE A 340 -2.00 16.06 11.03
N SER A 341 -2.59 15.54 9.95
CA SER A 341 -3.90 15.94 9.44
C SER A 341 -4.97 15.00 10.02
N PRO A 342 -5.75 15.41 11.04
CA PRO A 342 -6.78 14.54 11.61
C PRO A 342 -8.08 14.53 10.80
N TYR A 343 -8.69 13.35 10.76
CA TYR A 343 -10.12 13.15 10.53
C TYR A 343 -10.66 12.24 11.63
N VAL A 344 -11.90 12.48 12.07
CA VAL A 344 -12.57 11.64 13.06
C VAL A 344 -13.92 11.22 12.50
N SER A 345 -14.14 9.92 12.42
CA SER A 345 -15.35 9.29 11.90
C SER A 345 -16.19 8.65 13.01
N ASP A 346 -17.46 8.34 12.73
CA ASP A 346 -18.33 7.63 13.65
C ASP A 346 -17.96 6.14 13.77
N ALA A 347 -17.54 5.50 12.69
CA ALA A 347 -17.22 4.06 12.67
C ALA A 347 -16.08 3.73 11.73
N SER A 348 -15.38 2.62 12.01
CA SER A 348 -14.35 2.06 11.12
C SER A 348 -14.92 1.41 9.88
N ALA A 349 -16.03 0.67 10.04
CA ALA A 349 -16.72 -0.01 8.96
C ALA A 349 -17.81 0.86 8.31
N GLY A 350 -17.86 0.84 6.98
CA GLY A 350 -18.92 1.44 6.18
C GLY A 350 -18.75 2.94 5.95
N GLN A 351 -18.36 3.71 6.97
CA GLN A 351 -18.05 5.16 6.88
C GLN A 351 -19.06 5.93 6.00
N GLY A 352 -20.35 5.62 6.20
CA GLY A 352 -21.47 6.19 5.44
C GLY A 352 -21.99 7.50 6.03
N THR A 353 -21.34 8.02 7.08
CA THR A 353 -21.68 9.24 7.77
C THR A 353 -20.47 10.17 7.78
N VAL A 354 -20.67 11.46 7.49
CA VAL A 354 -19.64 12.48 7.72
C VAL A 354 -19.97 13.24 9.00
N CYS A 355 -19.09 13.16 9.99
CA CYS A 355 -19.21 13.96 11.20
C CYS A 355 -18.58 15.34 10.99
N TYR A 356 -19.40 16.40 11.05
CA TYR A 356 -18.94 17.77 10.88
C TYR A 356 -18.69 18.42 12.24
N TRP A 357 -17.45 18.31 12.73
CA TRP A 357 -17.12 18.69 14.11
C TRP A 357 -17.00 20.21 14.35
N GLY A 358 -16.70 21.01 13.30
CA GLY A 358 -16.50 22.46 13.46
C GLY A 358 -15.27 22.84 14.31
N LEU A 359 -14.23 21.99 14.30
CA LEU A 359 -13.06 22.03 15.18
C LEU A 359 -11.75 22.48 14.52
#